data_AF-A0A416HYS7-F1
#
_entry.id   AF-A0A416HYS7-F1
#
_cell.length_a   1.000
_cell.length_b   1.000
_cell.length_c   1.000
_cell.angle_alpha   90.00
_cell.angle_beta   90.00
_cell.angle_gamma   90.00
#
_symmetry.space_group_name_H-M   'P 1'
#
loop_
_entity.id
_entity.type
_entity.pdbx_description
1 polymer ?
#
loop_
_entity_poly.entity_id
_entity_poly.type
_entity_poly.pdbx_seq_one_letter_code
_entity_poly.pdbx_strand_id
1 'polypeptide(L)' 'MITKRLNIMSSTEIQKKGLIALKETLGITGTIKFLEQFDNGGSGDYTTEKYENDEPEPTDEEIRKMFGY' A
#
# COMPACT_ATOMS: atom_id res chain seq x y z
N MET A 1 -34.66 -23.64 14.44
CA MET A 1 -33.23 -23.28 14.62
C MET A 1 -33.05 -21.83 14.20
N ILE A 2 -32.58 -20.97 15.10
CA ILE A 2 -32.25 -19.58 14.77
C ILE A 2 -30.90 -19.61 14.08
N THR A 3 -30.88 -19.45 12.75
CA THR A 3 -29.64 -19.27 11.98
C THR A 3 -29.08 -17.91 12.31
N LYS A 4 -28.22 -17.83 13.33
CA LYS A 4 -27.41 -16.65 13.62
C LYS A 4 -26.52 -16.42 12.40
N ARG A 5 -26.86 -15.43 11.56
CA ARG A 5 -25.98 -15.00 10.48
C ARG A 5 -24.69 -14.52 11.13
N LEU A 6 -23.61 -15.29 11.00
CA LEU A 6 -22.28 -14.83 11.35
C LEU A 6 -22.03 -13.59 10.50
N ASN A 7 -21.87 -12.43 11.13
CA ASN A 7 -21.42 -11.24 10.46
C ASN A 7 -19.91 -11.41 10.21
N ILE A 8 -19.59 -12.19 9.18
CA ILE A 8 -18.21 -12.45 8.80
C ILE A 8 -17.74 -11.22 8.03
N MET A 9 -16.85 -10.46 8.66
CA MET A 9 -16.16 -9.36 7.98
C MET A 9 -15.44 -9.90 6.74
N SER A 10 -15.55 -9.19 5.63
CA SER A 10 -14.85 -9.57 4.41
C SER A 10 -13.34 -9.50 4.60
N SER A 11 -12.59 -10.28 3.82
CA SER A 11 -11.12 -10.23 3.84
C SER A 11 -10.59 -8.81 3.59
N THR A 12 -11.25 -8.05 2.71
CA THR A 12 -10.91 -6.64 2.43
C THR A 12 -11.11 -5.76 3.65
N GLU A 13 -12.21 -5.93 4.40
CA GLU A 13 -12.45 -5.18 5.63
C GLU A 13 -11.46 -5.55 6.73
N ILE A 14 -11.09 -6.83 6.83
CA ILE A 14 -10.07 -7.30 7.77
C ILE A 14 -8.73 -6.63 7.46
N GLN A 15 -8.30 -6.67 6.19
CA GLN A 15 -7.04 -6.07 5.74
C GLN A 15 -7.03 -4.56 6.01
N LYS A 16 -8.11 -3.85 5.63
CA LYS A 16 -8.24 -2.41 5.86
C LYS A 16 -8.14 -2.05 7.34
N LYS A 17 -8.88 -2.75 8.20
CA LYS A 17 -8.83 -2.49 9.65
C LYS A 17 -7.47 -2.83 10.25
N GLY A 18 -6.82 -3.91 9.79
CA GLY A 18 -5.46 -4.27 10.20
C GLY A 18 -4.44 -3.18 9.86
N LEU A 19 -4.47 -2.66 8.62
CA LEU A 19 -3.57 -1.58 8.19
C LEU A 19 -3.79 -0.29 8.98
N ILE A 20 -5.05 0.06 9.29
CA ILE A 20 -5.36 1.23 10.12
C ILE A 20 -4.78 1.07 11.53
N ALA A 21 -5.00 -0.09 12.17
CA ALA A 21 -4.50 -0.35 13.51
C ALA A 21 -2.96 -0.33 13.59
N LEU A 22 -2.29 -0.90 12.57
CA LEU A 22 -0.83 -0.83 12.46
C LEU A 22 -0.35 0.62 12.33
N LYS A 23 -0.97 1.41 11.45
CA LYS A 23 -0.63 2.82 11.25
C LYS A 23 -0.79 3.64 12.53
N GLU A 24 -1.88 3.45 13.25
CA GLU A 24 -2.17 4.17 14.49
C GLU A 24 -1.17 3.82 15.60
N THR A 25 -0.72 2.57 15.66
CA THR A 25 0.15 2.08 16.73
C THR A 25 1.63 2.35 16.45
N LEU A 26 2.07 2.17 15.20
CA LEU A 26 3.49 2.16 14.82
C LEU A 26 3.92 3.40 14.03
N GLY A 27 2.96 4.23 13.59
CA GLY A 27 3.19 5.25 12.58
C GLY A 27 3.49 4.65 11.19
N ILE A 28 3.65 5.53 10.21
CA ILE A 28 3.84 5.13 8.80
C ILE A 28 5.12 4.30 8.63
N THR A 29 6.25 4.80 9.13
CA THR A 29 7.56 4.13 9.00
C THR A 29 7.59 2.78 9.71
N GLY A 30 7.03 2.69 10.92
CA GLY A 30 6.98 1.42 11.66
C GLY A 30 6.06 0.40 11.00
N THR A 31 4.95 0.84 10.39
CA THR A 31 4.05 -0.04 9.64
C THR A 31 4.73 -0.64 8.42
N ILE A 32 5.47 0.16 7.64
CA ILE A 32 6.20 -0.33 6.47
C ILE A 32 7.22 -1.40 6.87
N LYS A 33 8.07 -1.10 7.87
CA LYS A 33 9.05 -2.06 8.38
C LYS A 33 8.41 -3.34 8.92
N PHE A 34 7.25 -3.25 9.55
CA PHE A 34 6.51 -4.43 10.00
C PHE A 34 6.06 -5.28 8.81
N LEU A 35 5.48 -4.69 7.76
CA LEU A 35 5.04 -5.43 6.58
C LEU A 35 6.21 -6.07 5.83
N GLU A 36 7.35 -5.38 5.74
CA GLU A 36 8.60 -5.90 5.15
C GLU A 36 9.05 -7.20 5.82
N GLN A 37 8.78 -7.42 7.11
CA GLN A 37 9.14 -8.66 7.82
C GLN A 37 8.39 -9.90 7.33
N PHE A 38 7.18 -9.74 6.78
CA PHE A 38 6.32 -10.85 6.36
C PHE A 38 6.35 -11.10 4.85
N ASP A 39 6.71 -10.08 4.08
CA ASP A 39 6.72 -10.12 2.61
C ASP A 39 8.13 -9.95 2.01
N ASN A 40 9.18 -9.91 2.85
CA ASN A 40 10.53 -9.46 2.46
C ASN A 40 10.56 -8.09 1.77
N GLY A 41 9.54 -7.26 2.00
CA GLY A 41 9.35 -5.97 1.30
C GLY A 41 8.72 -6.08 -0.09
N GLY A 42 8.20 -7.27 -0.45
CA GLY A 42 7.74 -7.60 -1.79
C GLY A 42 8.87 -8.16 -2.67
N SER A 43 8.54 -8.60 -3.88
CA SER A 43 9.53 -9.17 -4.82
C SER A 43 10.18 -8.15 -5.74
N GLY A 44 9.99 -6.84 -5.50
CA GLY A 44 10.46 -5.78 -6.38
C GLY A 44 11.46 -4.86 -5.68
N ASP A 45 12.55 -4.54 -6.37
CA ASP A 45 13.47 -3.49 -5.94
C ASP A 45 13.12 -2.22 -6.70
N TYR A 46 12.09 -1.51 -6.24
CA TYR A 46 11.65 -0.26 -6.87
C TYR A 46 12.80 0.75 -7.03
N THR A 47 13.79 0.73 -6.14
CA THR A 47 14.92 1.66 -6.26
C THR A 47 15.74 1.32 -7.50
N THR A 48 16.09 0.05 -7.68
CA THR A 48 16.81 -0.40 -8.87
C THR A 48 15.95 -0.27 -10.12
N GLU A 49 14.72 -0.79 -10.09
CA GLU A 49 13.79 -0.78 -11.23
C GLU A 49 13.44 0.63 -11.72
N LYS A 50 13.31 1.61 -10.80
CA LYS A 50 13.04 3.02 -11.15
C LYS A 50 14.13 3.63 -12.02
N TYR A 51 15.39 3.25 -11.80
CA TYR A 51 16.54 3.82 -12.51
C TYR A 51 17.17 2.85 -13.52
N GLU A 52 16.59 1.66 -13.71
CA GLU A 52 17.06 0.68 -14.70
C GLU A 52 16.76 1.15 -16.13
N ASN A 53 15.70 1.93 -16.30
CA ASN A 53 15.35 2.56 -17.57
C ASN A 53 15.66 4.07 -17.50
N ASP A 54 16.37 4.61 -18.49
CA ASP A 54 16.59 6.06 -18.69
C ASP A 54 15.30 6.78 -19.14
N GLU A 55 14.13 6.36 -18.66
CA GLU A 55 12.90 7.10 -18.93
C GLU A 55 12.97 8.43 -18.16
N PRO A 56 12.90 9.57 -18.87
CA PRO A 56 12.94 10.87 -18.21
C PRO A 56 11.71 11.01 -17.31
N GLU A 57 11.92 11.45 -16.08
CA GLU A 57 10.80 11.82 -15.21
C GLU A 57 9.99 12.94 -15.89
N PRO A 58 8.64 12.84 -15.89
CA PRO A 58 7.79 13.85 -16.51
C PRO A 58 8.01 15.20 -15.82
N THR A 59 8.04 16.25 -16.63
CA THR A 59 8.12 17.63 -16.15
C THR A 59 6.87 18.02 -15.36
N ASP A 60 6.97 19.06 -14.52
CA ASP A 60 5.83 19.61 -13.78
C ASP A 60 4.68 20.03 -14.72
N GLU A 61 4.99 20.55 -15.91
CA GLU A 61 3.99 20.90 -16.93
C GLU A 61 3.26 19.66 -17.47
N GLU A 62 3.99 18.58 -17.75
CA GLU A 62 3.41 17.31 -18.22
C GLU A 62 2.54 16.68 -17.13
N ILE A 63 2.99 16.69 -15.88
CA ILE A 63 2.23 16.20 -14.73
C ILE A 63 0.90 16.98 -14.63
N ARG A 64 0.94 18.31 -14.66
CA ARG A 64 -0.28 19.14 -14.58
C ARG A 64 -1.27 18.82 -15.68
N LYS A 65 -0.79 18.66 -16.92
CA LYS A 65 -1.62 18.29 -18.06
C LYS A 65 -2.28 16.92 -17.89
N MET A 66 -1.57 15.93 -17.33
CA MET A 66 -2.15 14.59 -17.05
C MET A 66 -3.34 14.65 -16.09
N PHE A 67 -3.33 15.59 -15.14
CA PHE A 67 -4.39 15.75 -14.15
C PHE A 67 -5.39 16.88 -14.47
N GLY A 68 -5.29 17.50 -15.65
CA GLY A 68 -6.23 18.52 -16.12
C GLY A 68 -6.06 19.91 -15.48
N TYR A 69 -4.84 20.25 -15.04
CA TYR A 69 -4.45 21.57 -14.54
C TYR A 69 -3.70 22.39 -15.59
#